data_AF-A0A8T7DJE7-F1
#
_entry.id   AF-A0A8T7DJE7-F1
#
_cell.length_a   1.000
_cell.length_b   1.000
_cell.length_c   1.000
_cell.angle_alpha   90.00
_cell.angle_beta   90.00
_cell.angle_gamma   90.00
#
_symmetry.space_group_name_H-M   'P 1'
#
loop_
_entity.id
_entity.type
_entity.pdbx_description
1 polymer ?
#
loop_
_entity_poly.entity_id
_entity_poly.type
_entity_poly.pdbx_seq_one_letter_code
_entity_poly.pdbx_strand_id
1 'polypeptide(L)'
;MHYLKWTLLTLLATLLIASSTALAFSFDFGDGDDFYYRPWLGGPYAQPYYQTWRPYFYPPQLPSFDRHEMVRERQDLMGDNMDAMEQLTELLYGKYGFDRAEAIRMARKIELTSGTALTRNFHPGAVRESGSRTTPGYWGNEQQFKANAEALKAAAADLANELAKQPKVEEGAVFLTPRFRDDNDAPQKTAVSPAIWEKFNTLSNTCESCHRSFRGRSWW
;
A
#
# COMPACT_ATOMS: atom_id res chain seq x y z
N MET A 1 -63.93 8.31 15.03
CA MET A 1 -62.94 7.36 14.47
C MET A 1 -61.68 8.10 13.95
N HIS A 2 -60.91 8.82 14.77
CA HIS A 2 -59.73 9.55 14.28
C HIS A 2 -58.60 9.74 15.31
N TYR A 3 -58.31 8.75 16.16
CA TYR A 3 -57.16 8.82 17.09
C TYR A 3 -56.51 7.45 17.27
N LEU A 4 -55.95 6.87 16.21
CA LEU A 4 -55.25 5.57 16.32
C LEU A 4 -54.17 5.31 15.25
N LYS A 5 -53.49 6.36 14.76
CA LYS A 5 -52.48 6.18 13.68
C LYS A 5 -51.09 6.79 13.93
N TRP A 6 -50.81 7.37 15.10
CA TRP A 6 -49.59 8.16 15.30
C TRP A 6 -48.57 7.60 16.31
N THR A 7 -48.73 6.35 16.78
CA THR A 7 -47.85 5.76 17.82
C THR A 7 -47.04 4.56 17.35
N LEU A 8 -46.81 4.38 16.05
CA LEU A 8 -46.07 3.21 15.52
C LEU A 8 -44.86 3.54 14.63
N LEU A 9 -44.33 4.76 14.70
CA LEU A 9 -43.22 5.24 13.85
C LEU A 9 -42.00 5.75 14.64
N THR A 10 -41.89 5.38 15.91
CA THR A 10 -40.79 5.77 16.81
C THR A 10 -40.12 4.55 17.47
N LEU A 11 -39.91 3.48 16.71
CA LEU A 11 -39.22 2.28 17.22
C LEU A 11 -38.48 1.53 16.09
N LEU A 12 -37.61 2.23 15.36
CA LEU A 12 -36.62 1.57 14.49
C LEU A 12 -35.39 2.46 14.24
N ALA A 13 -34.82 2.99 15.31
CA ALA A 13 -33.58 3.77 15.25
C ALA A 13 -32.66 3.38 16.41
N THR A 14 -32.28 2.11 16.50
CA THR A 14 -31.19 1.68 17.38
C THR A 14 -30.42 0.53 16.75
N LEU A 15 -29.09 0.66 16.85
CA LEU A 15 -28.04 -0.34 16.62
C LEU A 15 -27.73 -0.74 15.18
N LEU A 16 -26.97 0.12 14.50
CA LEU A 16 -25.83 -0.33 13.70
C LEU A 16 -24.59 0.39 14.24
N ILE A 17 -24.10 -0.08 15.39
CA ILE A 17 -22.72 0.16 15.79
C ILE A 17 -21.90 -0.70 14.85
N ALA A 18 -21.48 -0.14 13.72
CA ALA A 18 -20.43 -0.72 12.91
C ALA A 18 -19.17 -0.72 13.77
N SER A 19 -18.88 -1.85 14.41
CA SER A 19 -17.59 -2.13 15.00
C SER A 19 -16.57 -2.21 13.87
N SER A 20 -16.06 -1.05 13.45
CA SER A 20 -14.85 -0.92 12.66
C SER A 20 -13.71 -1.45 13.51
N THR A 21 -13.53 -2.77 13.49
CA THR A 21 -12.33 -3.42 13.99
C THR A 21 -11.21 -2.98 13.04
N ALA A 22 -10.54 -1.90 13.41
CA ALA A 22 -9.25 -1.57 12.85
C ALA A 22 -8.32 -2.74 13.22
N LEU A 23 -8.23 -3.72 12.32
CA LEU A 23 -7.19 -4.73 12.37
C LEU A 23 -5.88 -3.95 12.21
N ALA A 24 -5.17 -3.74 13.32
CA ALA A 24 -3.79 -3.34 13.32
C ALA A 24 -3.01 -4.49 12.65
N PHE A 25 -2.80 -4.38 11.33
CA PHE A 25 -2.01 -5.34 10.59
C PHE A 25 -0.55 -5.12 10.97
N SER A 26 -0.01 -6.02 11.80
CA SER A 26 1.42 -6.19 11.94
C SER A 26 1.94 -6.73 10.61
N PHE A 27 2.71 -5.92 9.89
CA PHE A 27 3.49 -6.42 8.77
C PHE A 27 4.66 -7.22 9.34
N ASP A 28 4.53 -8.55 9.37
CA ASP A 28 5.64 -9.47 9.65
C ASP A 28 6.45 -9.64 8.37
N PHE A 29 7.57 -8.93 8.29
CA PHE A 29 8.59 -9.13 7.26
C PHE A 29 9.80 -9.77 7.92
N GLY A 30 9.61 -11.02 8.36
CA GLY A 30 10.57 -11.78 9.17
C GLY A 30 12.04 -11.60 8.78
N ASP A 31 12.80 -11.07 9.72
CA ASP A 31 14.21 -11.41 9.93
C ASP A 31 14.24 -12.88 10.36
N GLY A 32 14.76 -13.72 9.48
CA GLY A 32 14.71 -15.18 9.59
C GLY A 32 15.95 -15.81 8.99
N ASP A 33 17.09 -15.38 9.48
CA ASP A 33 18.34 -16.13 9.48
C ASP A 33 18.12 -17.45 10.21
N ASP A 34 17.87 -18.53 9.44
CA ASP A 34 18.28 -19.88 9.82
C ASP A 34 18.24 -20.89 8.66
N PHE A 35 19.24 -21.77 8.72
CA PHE A 35 19.77 -22.70 7.73
C PHE A 35 18.79 -23.77 7.19
N TYR A 36 18.96 -24.19 5.92
CA TYR A 36 19.53 -25.52 5.56
C TYR A 36 19.74 -25.66 4.05
N TYR A 37 20.99 -25.98 3.70
CA TYR A 37 21.48 -26.33 2.38
C TYR A 37 20.93 -27.69 1.92
N ARG A 38 20.40 -27.80 0.68
CA ARG A 38 20.52 -29.05 -0.11
C ARG A 38 20.37 -28.81 -1.63
N PRO A 39 21.23 -29.44 -2.45
CA PRO A 39 21.39 -29.13 -3.86
C PRO A 39 20.43 -29.92 -4.76
N TRP A 40 20.17 -29.32 -5.92
CA TRP A 40 19.60 -29.93 -7.12
C TRP A 40 20.07 -31.37 -7.35
N LEU A 41 19.12 -32.32 -7.31
CA LEU A 41 19.22 -33.62 -7.96
C LEU A 41 17.86 -33.93 -8.60
N GLY A 42 17.86 -34.00 -9.93
CA GLY A 42 16.70 -34.38 -10.72
C GLY A 42 16.21 -35.78 -10.36
N GLY A 43 14.92 -35.87 -10.04
CA GLY A 43 14.21 -37.14 -9.86
C GLY A 43 13.56 -37.61 -11.17
N PRO A 44 13.54 -38.92 -11.47
CA PRO A 44 13.17 -39.48 -12.77
C PRO A 44 11.65 -39.52 -13.07
N TYR A 45 10.84 -38.68 -12.43
CA TYR A 45 9.38 -38.64 -12.61
C TYR A 45 8.82 -37.26 -13.00
N ALA A 46 9.67 -36.34 -13.46
CA ALA A 46 9.20 -35.08 -14.04
C ALA A 46 8.64 -35.34 -15.46
N GLN A 47 7.32 -35.51 -15.52
CA GLN A 47 6.52 -35.70 -16.73
C GLN A 47 6.83 -34.65 -17.82
N PRO A 48 6.96 -35.04 -19.11
CA PRO A 48 7.23 -34.11 -20.19
C PRO A 48 5.92 -33.45 -20.63
N TYR A 49 5.57 -32.34 -19.98
CA TYR A 49 4.58 -31.44 -20.59
C TYR A 49 5.28 -30.74 -21.75
N TYR A 50 4.96 -31.15 -22.97
CA TYR A 50 5.20 -30.33 -24.15
C TYR A 50 4.23 -29.13 -24.07
N GLN A 51 4.57 -28.10 -23.29
CA GLN A 51 3.99 -26.78 -23.54
C GLN A 51 4.68 -26.23 -24.78
N THR A 52 3.83 -25.95 -25.76
CA THR A 52 4.09 -25.14 -26.92
C THR A 52 4.82 -23.86 -26.51
N TRP A 53 6.13 -23.86 -26.71
CA TRP A 53 6.99 -22.69 -26.54
C TRP A 53 6.54 -21.63 -27.55
N ARG A 54 5.69 -20.71 -27.11
CA ARG A 54 5.62 -19.38 -27.72
C ARG A 54 7.04 -18.81 -27.64
N PRO A 55 7.60 -18.24 -28.73
CA PRO A 55 8.92 -17.64 -28.67
C PRO A 55 8.86 -16.54 -27.61
N TYR A 56 9.51 -16.78 -26.47
CA TYR A 56 9.74 -15.77 -25.46
C TYR A 56 10.49 -14.65 -26.17
N PHE A 57 9.78 -13.56 -26.45
CA PHE A 57 10.36 -12.34 -26.93
C PHE A 57 11.26 -11.82 -25.81
N TYR A 58 12.52 -12.27 -25.77
CA TYR A 58 13.52 -11.70 -24.88
C TYR A 58 13.80 -10.30 -25.42
N PRO A 59 13.41 -9.23 -24.71
CA PRO A 59 13.84 -7.90 -25.09
C PRO A 59 15.37 -7.86 -25.04
N PRO A 60 16.03 -7.03 -25.87
CA PRO A 60 17.47 -6.84 -25.76
C PRO A 60 17.82 -6.53 -24.30
N GLN A 61 18.70 -7.36 -23.73
CA GLN A 61 19.11 -7.20 -22.34
C GLN A 61 19.88 -5.88 -22.23
N LEU A 62 19.51 -5.05 -21.25
CA LEU A 62 20.34 -3.90 -20.91
C LEU A 62 21.74 -4.39 -20.48
N PRO A 63 22.79 -3.57 -20.62
CA PRO A 63 24.09 -3.83 -19.99
C PRO A 63 23.92 -4.24 -18.52
N SER A 64 24.79 -5.13 -18.02
CA SER A 64 24.65 -5.67 -16.66
C SER A 64 24.64 -4.61 -15.57
N PHE A 65 25.45 -3.56 -15.74
CA PHE A 65 25.48 -2.42 -14.84
C PHE A 65 24.12 -1.71 -14.77
N ASP A 66 23.56 -1.36 -15.93
CA ASP A 66 22.27 -0.66 -16.03
C ASP A 66 21.13 -1.50 -15.42
N ARG A 67 21.15 -2.83 -15.59
CA ARG A 67 20.15 -3.71 -14.96
C ARG A 67 20.21 -3.64 -13.43
N HIS A 68 21.40 -3.79 -12.88
CA HIS A 68 21.61 -3.80 -11.43
C HIS A 68 21.21 -2.46 -10.82
N GLU A 69 21.60 -1.35 -11.46
CA GLU A 69 21.19 -0.01 -11.03
C GLU A 69 19.67 0.14 -11.03
N MET A 70 18.97 -0.30 -12.09
CA MET A 70 17.51 -0.25 -12.12
C MET A 70 16.85 -1.12 -11.04
N VAL A 71 17.41 -2.30 -10.73
CA VAL A 71 16.90 -3.17 -9.64
C VAL A 71 17.06 -2.48 -8.29
N ARG A 72 18.23 -1.90 -8.02
CA ARG A 72 18.50 -1.14 -6.80
C ARG A 72 17.55 0.06 -6.69
N GLU A 73 17.43 0.88 -7.73
CA GLU A 73 16.58 2.07 -7.71
C GLU A 73 15.10 1.76 -7.47
N ARG A 74 14.56 0.66 -8.01
CA ARG A 74 13.17 0.27 -7.68
C ARG A 74 13.04 -0.26 -6.25
N GLN A 75 14.07 -0.91 -5.71
CA GLN A 75 14.05 -1.40 -4.33
C GLN A 75 14.11 -0.23 -3.34
N ASP A 76 14.99 0.74 -3.59
CA ASP A 76 15.10 1.97 -2.80
C ASP A 76 13.76 2.73 -2.81
N LEU A 77 13.15 2.89 -3.99
CA LEU A 77 11.83 3.53 -4.13
C LEU A 77 10.74 2.77 -3.34
N MET A 78 10.76 1.43 -3.34
CA MET A 78 9.82 0.64 -2.55
C MET A 78 10.06 0.74 -1.05
N GLY A 79 11.33 0.80 -0.62
CA GLY A 79 11.69 1.07 0.78
C GLY A 79 11.20 2.45 1.21
N ASP A 80 11.43 3.47 0.39
CA ASP A 80 10.96 4.83 0.62
C ASP A 80 9.43 4.94 0.79
N ASN A 81 8.67 4.13 0.04
CA ASN A 81 7.22 4.05 0.14
C ASN A 81 6.77 3.23 1.37
N MET A 82 7.51 2.20 1.76
CA MET A 82 7.28 1.44 2.98
C MET A 82 7.42 2.33 4.21
N ASP A 83 8.54 3.07 4.32
CA ASP A 83 8.78 4.00 5.42
C ASP A 83 7.67 5.07 5.52
N ALA A 84 7.15 5.53 4.38
CA ALA A 84 6.05 6.49 4.34
C ALA A 84 4.73 5.88 4.83
N MET A 85 4.44 4.62 4.50
CA MET A 85 3.25 3.90 4.98
C MET A 85 3.30 3.60 6.48
N GLU A 86 4.47 3.26 7.00
CA GLU A 86 4.69 3.08 8.44
C GLU A 86 4.47 4.38 9.19
N GLN A 87 5.08 5.49 8.74
CA GLN A 87 4.85 6.81 9.33
C GLN A 87 3.39 7.25 9.26
N LEU A 88 2.69 6.98 8.14
CA LEU A 88 1.25 7.24 8.05
C LEU A 88 0.46 6.44 9.08
N THR A 89 0.82 5.17 9.31
CA THR A 89 0.18 4.32 10.31
C THR A 89 0.40 4.87 11.71
N GLU A 90 1.63 5.28 12.04
CA GLU A 90 1.96 5.89 13.32
C GLU A 90 1.22 7.22 13.56
N LEU A 91 1.06 8.04 12.52
CA LEU A 91 0.33 9.30 12.63
C LEU A 91 -1.18 9.08 12.78
N LEU A 92 -1.74 8.11 12.07
CA LEU A 92 -3.20 7.86 12.04
C LEU A 92 -3.71 7.03 13.20
N TYR A 93 -2.90 6.09 13.69
CA TYR A 93 -3.28 5.12 14.72
C TYR A 93 -2.38 5.16 15.97
N GLY A 94 -1.24 5.84 15.89
CA GLY A 94 -0.17 5.69 16.87
C GLY A 94 -0.21 6.63 18.07
N LYS A 95 0.78 6.41 18.93
CA LYS A 95 0.94 6.96 20.28
C LYS A 95 1.55 8.36 20.33
N TYR A 96 2.23 8.78 19.27
CA TYR A 96 3.07 9.99 19.25
C TYR A 96 2.31 11.27 18.85
N GLY A 97 1.02 11.14 18.56
CA GLY A 97 0.14 12.24 18.19
C GLY A 97 0.19 12.58 16.71
N PHE A 98 -0.91 13.15 16.24
CA PHE A 98 -1.16 13.43 14.84
C PHE A 98 -0.49 14.73 14.41
N ASP A 99 0.23 14.66 13.29
CA ASP A 99 0.72 15.82 12.53
C ASP A 99 0.13 15.74 11.11
N ARG A 100 -0.79 16.65 10.82
CA ARG A 100 -1.46 16.70 9.52
C ARG A 100 -0.48 17.01 8.39
N ALA A 101 0.41 17.98 8.59
CA ALA A 101 1.31 18.41 7.53
C ALA A 101 2.25 17.26 7.15
N GLU A 102 2.73 16.53 8.15
CA GLU A 102 3.55 15.36 7.94
C GLU A 102 2.78 14.22 7.27
N ALA A 103 1.54 13.93 7.70
CA ALA A 103 0.71 12.92 7.06
C ALA A 103 0.44 13.24 5.58
N ILE A 104 0.13 14.50 5.26
CA ILE A 104 -0.03 14.95 3.87
C ILE A 104 1.29 14.78 3.10
N ARG A 105 2.43 15.16 3.70
CA ARG A 105 3.75 15.01 3.08
C ARG A 105 4.05 13.55 2.73
N MET A 106 3.76 12.61 3.62
CA MET A 106 3.93 11.18 3.38
C MET A 106 3.06 10.68 2.23
N ALA A 107 1.76 11.00 2.24
CA ALA A 107 0.85 10.62 1.17
C ALA A 107 1.29 11.21 -0.19
N ARG A 108 1.74 12.47 -0.22
CA ARG A 108 2.27 13.10 -1.44
C ARG A 108 3.60 12.50 -1.90
N LYS A 109 4.46 12.04 -0.98
CA LYS A 109 5.69 11.31 -1.33
C LYS A 109 5.33 10.06 -2.13
N ILE A 110 4.39 9.26 -1.64
CA ILE A 110 3.91 8.05 -2.32
C ILE A 110 3.29 8.40 -3.68
N GLU A 111 2.46 9.43 -3.75
CA GLU A 111 1.87 9.89 -5.03
C GLU A 111 2.95 10.22 -6.07
N LEU A 112 3.98 10.98 -5.67
CA LEU A 112 5.06 11.43 -6.55
C LEU A 112 5.90 10.28 -7.09
N THR A 113 6.15 9.25 -6.27
CA THR A 113 6.97 8.08 -6.63
C THR A 113 6.17 6.97 -7.29
N SER A 114 4.85 7.10 -7.42
CA SER A 114 3.96 6.10 -8.01
C SER A 114 3.69 6.33 -9.52
N GLY A 115 2.81 5.51 -10.12
CA GLY A 115 2.44 5.63 -11.53
C GLY A 115 3.63 5.50 -12.49
N THR A 116 3.76 6.43 -13.43
CA THR A 116 4.92 6.51 -14.35
C THR A 116 6.28 6.54 -13.64
N ALA A 117 6.40 7.23 -12.51
CA ALA A 117 7.68 7.34 -11.78
C ALA A 117 8.14 5.99 -11.23
N LEU A 118 7.19 5.14 -10.84
CA LEU A 118 7.43 3.75 -10.44
C LEU A 118 7.74 2.87 -11.65
N THR A 119 6.88 2.92 -12.68
CA THR A 119 6.93 1.95 -13.79
C THR A 119 8.17 2.09 -14.67
N ARG A 120 8.81 3.26 -14.71
CA ARG A 120 10.06 3.47 -15.46
C ARG A 120 11.22 2.60 -14.97
N ASN A 121 11.22 2.18 -13.70
CA ASN A 121 12.26 1.32 -13.10
C ASN A 121 12.00 -0.19 -13.33
N PHE A 122 11.00 -0.53 -14.15
CA PHE A 122 10.65 -1.90 -14.53
C PHE A 122 10.89 -2.11 -16.03
N HIS A 123 12.15 -1.99 -16.46
CA HIS A 123 12.50 -2.25 -17.85
C HIS A 123 12.48 -3.75 -18.15
N PRO A 124 11.99 -4.16 -19.34
CA PRO A 124 11.98 -5.57 -19.73
C PRO A 124 13.35 -6.29 -19.69
N GLY A 125 14.44 -5.53 -19.79
CA GLY A 125 15.80 -6.05 -19.65
C GLY A 125 16.28 -6.29 -18.21
N ALA A 126 15.59 -5.81 -17.16
CA ALA A 126 16.13 -5.71 -15.78
C ALA A 126 15.31 -6.49 -14.70
N VAL A 127 14.27 -7.22 -15.08
CA VAL A 127 13.31 -7.80 -14.13
C VAL A 127 13.76 -9.15 -13.55
N ARG A 128 14.66 -9.88 -14.22
CA ARG A 128 15.13 -11.24 -13.86
C ARG A 128 16.57 -11.34 -13.32
N GLU A 129 17.10 -10.25 -12.77
CA GLU A 129 18.43 -10.26 -12.15
C GLU A 129 18.42 -10.87 -10.74
N SER A 130 19.56 -11.39 -10.28
CA SER A 130 19.76 -11.79 -8.87
C SER A 130 19.45 -10.60 -7.95
N GLY A 131 18.79 -10.85 -6.82
CA GLY A 131 18.28 -9.82 -5.91
C GLY A 131 16.90 -9.25 -6.26
N SER A 132 16.41 -9.40 -7.50
CA SER A 132 15.08 -8.92 -7.90
C SER A 132 13.95 -9.83 -7.41
N ARG A 133 13.04 -9.32 -6.58
CA ARG A 133 11.82 -10.07 -6.19
C ARG A 133 10.68 -9.96 -7.21
N THR A 134 10.87 -9.38 -8.39
CA THR A 134 9.79 -9.28 -9.37
C THR A 134 9.45 -10.66 -9.96
N THR A 135 8.17 -11.04 -9.96
CA THR A 135 7.76 -12.36 -10.45
C THR A 135 7.81 -12.44 -11.98
N PRO A 136 7.94 -13.64 -12.58
CA PRO A 136 7.75 -13.83 -14.02
C PRO A 136 6.36 -13.41 -14.50
N GLY A 137 5.36 -13.34 -13.60
CA GLY A 137 4.01 -12.88 -13.90
C GLY A 137 3.94 -11.42 -14.36
N TYR A 138 4.99 -10.62 -14.15
CA TYR A 138 5.11 -9.30 -14.76
C TYR A 138 5.08 -9.36 -16.30
N TRP A 139 5.70 -10.40 -16.89
CA TRP A 139 5.79 -10.53 -18.34
C TRP A 139 4.43 -10.80 -18.98
N GLY A 140 4.06 -9.98 -19.95
CA GLY A 140 2.76 -10.04 -20.61
C GLY A 140 1.60 -9.47 -19.78
N ASN A 141 1.88 -8.93 -18.59
CA ASN A 141 0.91 -8.26 -17.72
C ASN A 141 1.36 -6.83 -17.36
N GLU A 142 2.21 -6.22 -18.18
CA GLU A 142 2.76 -4.88 -17.94
C GLU A 142 1.66 -3.82 -17.85
N GLN A 143 0.57 -4.00 -18.60
CA GLN A 143 -0.60 -3.12 -18.52
C GLN A 143 -1.28 -3.19 -17.15
N GLN A 144 -1.41 -4.39 -16.57
CA GLN A 144 -1.96 -4.56 -15.22
C GLN A 144 -1.02 -3.98 -14.17
N PHE A 145 0.30 -4.16 -14.33
CA PHE A 145 1.28 -3.52 -13.45
C PHE A 145 1.18 -1.99 -13.50
N LYS A 146 1.10 -1.40 -14.69
CA LYS A 146 0.89 0.05 -14.88
C LYS A 146 -0.42 0.51 -14.24
N ALA A 147 -1.51 -0.24 -14.41
CA ALA A 147 -2.78 0.09 -13.79
C ALA A 147 -2.70 0.09 -12.26
N ASN A 148 -2.00 -0.89 -11.66
CA ASN A 148 -1.76 -0.91 -10.21
C ASN A 148 -0.93 0.29 -9.75
N ALA A 149 0.11 0.68 -10.50
CA ALA A 149 0.94 1.83 -10.18
C ALA A 149 0.16 3.15 -10.25
N GLU A 150 -0.72 3.32 -11.23
CA GLU A 150 -1.62 4.49 -11.31
C GLU A 150 -2.70 4.46 -10.23
N ALA A 151 -3.22 3.29 -9.87
CA ALA A 151 -4.15 3.14 -8.76
C ALA A 151 -3.50 3.53 -7.42
N LEU A 152 -2.25 3.13 -7.19
CA LEU A 152 -1.46 3.54 -6.02
C LEU A 152 -1.31 5.07 -5.98
N LYS A 153 -0.96 5.69 -7.11
CA LYS A 153 -0.85 7.15 -7.24
C LYS A 153 -2.17 7.85 -6.91
N ALA A 154 -3.27 7.39 -7.50
CA ALA A 154 -4.60 7.96 -7.28
C ALA A 154 -5.04 7.81 -5.81
N ALA A 155 -4.85 6.63 -5.21
CA ALA A 155 -5.18 6.39 -3.81
C ALA A 155 -4.36 7.27 -2.86
N ALA A 156 -3.08 7.50 -3.16
CA ALA A 156 -2.22 8.38 -2.38
C ALA A 156 -2.65 9.85 -2.48
N ALA A 157 -3.01 10.31 -3.68
CA ALA A 157 -3.57 11.64 -3.90
C ALA A 157 -4.90 11.84 -3.15
N ASP A 158 -5.79 10.84 -3.22
CA ASP A 158 -7.06 10.83 -2.50
C ASP A 158 -6.86 10.93 -0.98
N LEU A 159 -5.95 10.13 -0.42
CA LEU A 159 -5.60 10.20 1.00
C LEU A 159 -5.06 11.59 1.36
N ALA A 160 -4.14 12.13 0.57
CA ALA A 160 -3.58 13.46 0.82
C ALA A 160 -4.66 14.56 0.79
N ASN A 161 -5.58 14.49 -0.18
CA ASN A 161 -6.71 15.41 -0.27
C ASN A 161 -7.66 15.28 0.93
N GLU A 162 -7.92 14.05 1.39
CA GLU A 162 -8.76 13.80 2.57
C GLU A 162 -8.11 14.33 3.84
N LEU A 163 -6.80 14.11 4.00
CA LEU A 163 -5.99 14.63 5.10
C LEU A 163 -5.92 16.16 5.09
N ALA A 164 -6.08 16.83 3.95
CA ALA A 164 -6.09 18.28 3.87
C ALA A 164 -7.40 18.90 4.37
N LYS A 165 -8.50 18.13 4.44
CA LYS A 165 -9.79 18.63 4.92
C LYS A 165 -9.73 18.99 6.41
N GLN A 166 -10.39 20.08 6.75
CA GLN A 166 -10.58 20.54 8.13
C GLN A 166 -12.08 20.58 8.43
N PRO A 167 -12.72 19.41 8.59
CA PRO A 167 -14.16 19.36 8.83
C PRO A 167 -14.51 19.98 10.17
N LYS A 168 -15.71 20.54 10.25
CA LYS A 168 -16.29 21.03 11.50
C LYS A 168 -17.00 19.90 12.26
N VAL A 169 -17.34 20.15 13.52
CA VAL A 169 -18.10 19.20 14.34
C VAL A 169 -19.43 18.84 13.67
N GLU A 170 -20.09 19.84 13.06
CA GLU A 170 -21.36 19.65 12.35
C GLU A 170 -21.25 18.69 11.14
N GLU A 171 -20.04 18.54 10.59
CA GLU A 171 -19.74 17.69 9.43
C GLU A 171 -19.23 16.30 9.85
N GLY A 172 -19.24 15.98 11.15
CA GLY A 172 -18.81 14.69 11.68
C GLY A 172 -17.31 14.56 11.87
N ALA A 173 -16.60 15.67 12.14
CA ALA A 173 -15.17 15.67 12.41
C ALA A 173 -14.78 14.70 13.55
N VAL A 174 -13.70 13.95 13.33
CA VAL A 174 -13.04 13.16 14.36
C VAL A 174 -11.83 13.94 14.88
N PHE A 175 -11.56 13.88 16.18
CA PHE A 175 -10.52 14.69 16.80
C PHE A 175 -9.34 13.82 17.22
N LEU A 176 -8.20 14.00 16.55
CA LEU A 176 -6.95 13.32 16.89
C LEU A 176 -6.12 14.17 17.86
N THR A 177 -5.48 13.50 18.81
CA THR A 177 -4.53 14.14 19.73
C THR A 177 -3.33 14.63 18.91
N PRO A 178 -2.94 15.90 19.00
CA PRO A 178 -1.81 16.41 18.26
C PRO A 178 -0.50 15.78 18.75
N ARG A 179 0.53 15.76 17.91
CA ARG A 179 1.90 15.49 18.36
C ARG A 179 2.28 16.52 19.42
N PHE A 180 2.78 16.08 20.58
CA PHE A 180 3.24 16.99 21.64
C PHE A 180 4.25 17.96 21.02
N ARG A 181 3.90 19.24 21.00
CA ARG A 181 4.84 20.34 20.83
C ARG A 181 5.09 20.90 22.23
N ASP A 182 6.32 21.34 22.51
CA ASP A 182 6.82 21.80 23.82
C ASP A 182 6.24 23.16 24.24
N ASP A 183 4.97 23.38 23.88
CA ASP A 183 4.28 24.64 23.92
C ASP A 183 3.39 24.60 25.18
N ASN A 184 3.47 25.61 26.04
CA ASN A 184 2.71 25.71 27.30
C ASN A 184 1.17 25.84 27.09
N ASP A 185 0.68 25.61 25.88
CA ASP A 185 -0.74 25.68 25.52
C ASP A 185 -1.39 24.29 25.61
N ALA A 186 -2.66 24.27 26.02
CA ALA A 186 -3.43 23.03 26.06
C ALA A 186 -3.42 22.35 24.67
N PRO A 187 -3.16 21.02 24.58
CA PRO A 187 -3.04 20.34 23.30
C PRO A 187 -4.33 20.47 22.49
N GLN A 188 -4.30 21.29 21.43
CA GLN A 188 -5.44 21.47 20.55
C GLN A 188 -5.63 20.23 19.69
N LYS A 189 -6.73 19.50 19.92
CA LYS A 189 -7.09 18.36 19.08
C LYS A 189 -7.27 18.79 17.63
N THR A 190 -6.75 17.99 16.72
CA THR A 190 -6.83 18.26 15.27
C THR A 190 -8.05 17.57 14.68
N ALA A 191 -8.94 18.34 14.07
CA ALA A 191 -10.17 17.86 13.44
C ALA A 191 -9.89 17.20 12.07
N VAL A 192 -10.14 15.91 11.91
CA VAL A 192 -9.92 15.16 10.67
C VAL A 192 -11.22 14.57 10.15
N SER A 193 -11.26 14.29 8.84
CA SER A 193 -12.38 13.57 8.24
C SER A 193 -12.42 12.11 8.70
N PRO A 194 -13.59 11.54 9.02
CA PRO A 194 -13.71 10.11 9.32
C PRO A 194 -13.34 9.22 8.12
N ALA A 195 -13.32 9.75 6.89
CA ALA A 195 -12.98 8.99 5.70
C ALA A 195 -11.46 8.72 5.55
N ILE A 196 -10.58 9.35 6.35
CA ILE A 196 -9.13 9.16 6.21
C ILE A 196 -8.70 7.69 6.34
N TRP A 197 -9.36 6.92 7.20
CA TRP A 197 -9.05 5.50 7.40
C TRP A 197 -9.46 4.64 6.23
N GLU A 198 -10.60 4.93 5.60
CA GLU A 198 -11.01 4.28 4.36
C GLU A 198 -10.02 4.57 3.23
N LYS A 199 -9.58 5.82 3.10
CA LYS A 199 -8.59 6.22 2.09
C LYS A 199 -7.23 5.58 2.35
N PHE A 200 -6.80 5.52 3.61
CA PHE A 200 -5.56 4.85 4.01
C PHE A 200 -5.62 3.34 3.70
N ASN A 201 -6.74 2.68 4.01
CA ASN A 201 -6.93 1.27 3.69
C ASN A 201 -6.94 1.03 2.17
N THR A 202 -7.59 1.92 1.40
CA THR A 202 -7.57 1.87 -0.06
C THR A 202 -6.14 1.93 -0.59
N LEU A 203 -5.34 2.88 -0.07
CA LEU A 203 -3.92 2.99 -0.40
C LEU A 203 -3.15 1.70 -0.07
N SER A 204 -3.27 1.19 1.16
CA SER A 204 -2.62 -0.05 1.58
C SER A 204 -3.00 -1.26 0.69
N ASN A 205 -4.28 -1.37 0.33
CA ASN A 205 -4.77 -2.46 -0.52
C ASN A 205 -4.18 -2.41 -1.95
N THR A 206 -3.82 -1.23 -2.46
CA THR A 206 -3.13 -1.13 -3.76
C THR A 206 -1.72 -1.72 -3.69
N CYS A 207 -1.00 -1.50 -2.58
CA CYS A 207 0.30 -2.14 -2.32
C CYS A 207 0.17 -3.66 -2.27
N GLU A 208 -0.82 -4.16 -1.51
CA GLU A 208 -1.05 -5.60 -1.37
C GLU A 208 -1.42 -6.26 -2.70
N SER A 209 -2.34 -5.66 -3.46
CA SER A 209 -2.76 -6.15 -4.78
C SER A 209 -1.56 -6.28 -5.73
N CYS A 210 -0.71 -5.25 -5.79
CA CYS A 210 0.48 -5.29 -6.64
C CYS A 210 1.48 -6.35 -6.17
N HIS A 211 1.75 -6.44 -4.86
CA HIS A 211 2.68 -7.43 -4.31
C HIS A 211 2.21 -8.86 -4.54
N ARG A 212 0.91 -9.13 -4.40
CA ARG A 212 0.33 -10.47 -4.61
C ARG A 212 0.57 -10.99 -6.04
N SER A 213 0.51 -10.11 -7.03
CA SER A 213 0.68 -10.46 -8.44
C SER A 213 2.14 -10.43 -8.89
N PHE A 214 2.91 -9.46 -8.41
CA PHE A 214 4.19 -9.08 -9.03
C PHE A 214 5.41 -9.16 -8.12
N ARG A 215 5.27 -9.50 -6.83
CA ARG A 215 6.39 -9.68 -5.88
C ARG A 215 6.48 -11.11 -5.34
N GLY A 216 7.62 -11.76 -5.57
CA GLY A 216 7.94 -13.10 -5.06
C GLY A 216 8.12 -13.12 -3.54
N ARG A 217 7.90 -14.29 -2.93
CA ARG A 217 7.95 -14.47 -1.47
C ARG A 217 9.36 -14.39 -0.86
N SER A 218 10.42 -14.67 -1.64
CA SER A 218 11.80 -14.76 -1.15
C SER A 218 12.77 -13.91 -1.96
N TRP A 219 13.87 -13.50 -1.31
CA TRP A 219 15.10 -13.05 -1.96
C TRP A 219 15.79 -14.25 -2.60
N TRP A 220 16.30 -14.10 -3.81
CA TRP A 220 17.25 -15.03 -4.43
C TRP A 220 18.50 -14.28 -4.82
#